data_AF-A0A7J8PXR5-F1
#
_entry.id   AF-A0A7J8PXR5-F1
#
_cell.length_a   1.000
_cell.length_b   1.000
_cell.length_c   1.000
_cell.angle_alpha   90.00
_cell.angle_beta   90.00
_cell.angle_gamma   90.00
#
_symmetry.space_group_name_H-M   'P 1'
#
loop_
_entity.id
_entity.type
_entity.pdbx_description
1 polymer ?
#
loop_
_entity_poly.entity_id
_entity_poly.type
_entity_poly.pdbx_seq_one_letter_code
_entity_poly.pdbx_strand_id
1 'polypeptide(L)'
;MDIAEDQGMPYGFNLEHFNDMCDDADPTYMIRAIPSNASDNVYCTLLAQSVVHGAMAGYTGFTSGLVNGRQTYIPFYRIIEKRNGVVITDRMWARLLSSTNQPSFLCLKDSIEDTGDEEQSNQLLENGHCG
;
A
#
# COMPACT_ATOMS: atom_id res chain seq x y z
N MET A 1 7.41 -24.40 59.55
CA MET A 1 7.02 -25.81 59.39
C MET A 1 5.58 -25.78 58.91
N ASP A 2 5.25 -26.18 57.69
CA ASP A 2 5.63 -27.45 57.07
C ASP A 2 6.32 -27.35 55.69
N ILE A 3 7.09 -28.39 55.44
CA ILE A 3 7.92 -28.70 54.28
C ILE A 3 7.20 -29.79 53.48
N ALA A 4 6.99 -29.57 52.17
CA ALA A 4 6.81 -30.56 51.09
C ALA A 4 6.33 -29.76 49.85
N GLU A 5 6.77 -29.95 48.62
CA GLU A 5 7.64 -30.92 47.99
C GLU A 5 8.17 -30.28 46.70
N ASP A 6 9.47 -30.39 46.49
CA ASP A 6 10.18 -29.99 45.28
C ASP A 6 9.85 -30.97 44.14
N GLN A 7 8.80 -30.68 43.38
CA GLN A 7 8.53 -31.32 42.09
C GLN A 7 9.05 -30.37 41.00
N GLY A 8 10.28 -30.63 40.58
CA GLY A 8 10.96 -29.89 39.52
C GLY A 8 10.07 -29.75 38.28
N MET A 9 9.66 -28.53 37.99
CA MET A 9 8.98 -28.23 36.74
C MET A 9 10.00 -28.23 35.59
N PRO A 10 9.84 -29.05 34.55
CA PRO A 10 10.73 -29.06 33.41
C PRO A 10 10.34 -27.93 32.45
N TYR A 11 10.52 -26.68 32.88
CA TYR A 11 10.60 -25.55 31.95
C TYR A 11 12.03 -25.00 31.98
N GLY A 12 12.97 -25.84 31.56
CA GLY A 12 14.18 -25.32 30.95
C GLY A 12 13.76 -24.43 29.79
N PHE A 13 13.86 -23.12 29.98
CA PHE A 13 13.62 -22.12 28.96
C PHE A 13 14.67 -22.34 27.87
N ASN A 14 14.33 -23.11 26.84
CA ASN A 14 15.24 -23.36 25.72
C ASN A 14 15.39 -22.06 24.93
N LEU A 15 16.58 -21.47 24.96
CA LEU A 15 16.91 -20.28 24.15
C LEU A 15 16.69 -20.49 22.64
N GLU A 16 16.64 -21.74 22.17
CA GLU A 16 16.32 -22.05 20.77
C GLU A 16 14.88 -21.71 20.38
N HIS A 17 13.91 -21.71 21.32
CA HIS A 17 12.53 -21.31 21.04
C HIS A 17 12.29 -19.79 21.13
N PHE A 18 13.26 -19.01 21.63
CA PHE A 18 13.13 -17.55 21.71
C PHE A 18 13.43 -16.87 20.36
N ASN A 19 14.27 -17.50 19.52
CA ASN A 19 14.54 -16.98 18.18
C ASN A 19 13.31 -17.11 17.25
N ASP A 20 12.44 -18.11 17.43
CA ASP A 20 11.21 -18.25 16.64
C ASP A 20 10.14 -17.20 16.98
N MET A 21 10.16 -16.60 18.18
CA MET A 21 9.18 -15.56 18.55
C MET A 21 9.52 -14.19 17.95
N CYS A 22 10.77 -13.98 17.51
CA CYS A 22 11.24 -12.72 16.94
C CYS A 22 10.97 -12.57 15.44
N ASP A 23 10.60 -13.63 14.73
CA ASP A 23 10.40 -13.57 13.28
C ASP A 23 8.98 -13.12 12.85
N ASP A 24 7.98 -13.22 13.74
CA ASP A 24 6.57 -12.83 13.47
C ASP A 24 6.10 -11.61 14.31
N ALA A 25 7.01 -10.68 14.62
CA ALA A 25 6.61 -9.43 15.29
C ALA A 25 6.10 -8.41 14.26
N ASP A 26 4.78 -8.22 14.18
CA ASP A 26 4.15 -7.20 13.33
C ASP A 26 4.62 -5.78 13.69
N PRO A 27 5.43 -5.10 12.86
CA PRO A 27 5.99 -3.79 13.19
C PRO A 27 4.94 -2.67 13.16
N THR A 28 3.73 -2.95 12.69
CA THR A 28 2.62 -2.00 12.59
C THR A 28 2.35 -1.29 13.92
N TYR A 29 2.33 -2.02 15.04
CA TYR A 29 2.09 -1.43 16.35
C TYR A 29 3.25 -0.55 16.80
N MET A 30 4.49 -0.99 16.57
CA MET A 30 5.68 -0.20 16.90
C MET A 30 5.64 1.15 16.17
N ILE A 31 5.35 1.15 14.87
CA ILE A 31 5.33 2.38 14.06
C ILE A 31 4.23 3.35 14.53
N ARG A 32 3.04 2.83 14.91
CA ARG A 32 1.90 3.67 15.32
C ARG A 32 1.95 4.12 16.78
N ALA A 33 2.76 3.47 17.61
CA ALA A 33 2.90 3.77 19.03
C ALA A 33 4.08 4.70 19.35
N ILE A 34 4.97 4.96 18.39
CA ILE A 34 6.11 5.88 18.56
C ILE A 34 5.58 7.33 18.70
N PRO A 35 6.15 8.13 19.62
CA PRO A 35 5.82 9.55 19.75
C PRO A 35 6.11 10.32 18.45
N SER A 36 5.31 11.35 18.19
CA SER A 36 5.43 12.14 16.95
C SER A 36 6.80 12.82 16.81
N ASN A 37 7.29 12.86 15.56
CA ASN A 37 8.46 13.66 15.23
C ASN A 37 8.14 15.17 15.33
N ALA A 38 9.18 16.02 15.46
CA ALA A 38 9.04 17.46 15.50
C ALA A 38 8.29 18.02 14.27
N SER A 39 8.55 17.46 13.07
CA SER A 39 7.83 17.81 11.85
C SER A 39 6.33 17.53 11.95
N ASP A 40 5.97 16.37 12.50
CA ASP A 40 4.59 15.91 12.60
C ASP A 40 3.84 16.73 13.65
N ASN A 41 4.51 17.13 14.73
CA ASN A 41 3.95 18.05 15.74
C ASN A 41 3.64 19.43 15.15
N VAL A 42 4.56 20.00 14.38
CA VAL A 42 4.32 21.28 13.71
C VAL A 42 3.17 21.14 12.71
N TYR A 43 3.16 20.06 11.92
CA TYR A 43 2.11 19.83 10.92
C TYR A 43 0.72 19.67 11.55
N CYS A 44 0.59 18.85 12.59
CA CYS A 44 -0.67 18.67 13.33
C CYS A 44 -1.21 20.00 13.88
N THR A 45 -0.31 20.86 14.38
CA THR A 45 -0.69 22.18 14.89
C THR A 45 -1.22 23.09 13.76
N LEU A 46 -0.56 23.10 12.61
CA LEU A 46 -0.99 23.88 11.44
C LEU A 46 -2.35 23.41 10.91
N LEU A 47 -2.56 22.09 10.85
CA LEU A 47 -3.85 21.50 10.48
C LEU A 47 -4.95 21.97 11.45
N ALA A 48 -4.70 21.86 12.76
CA ALA A 48 -5.67 22.23 13.79
C ALA A 48 -6.06 23.71 13.71
N GLN A 49 -5.08 24.62 13.61
CA GLN A 49 -5.34 26.05 13.47
C GLN A 49 -6.17 26.36 12.22
N SER A 50 -5.85 25.71 11.10
CA SER A 50 -6.56 25.90 9.84
C SER A 50 -8.00 25.41 9.91
N VAL A 51 -8.25 24.25 10.53
CA VAL A 51 -9.61 23.71 10.75
C VAL A 51 -10.41 24.66 11.63
N VAL A 52 -9.83 25.13 12.75
CA VAL A 52 -10.49 26.07 13.66
C VAL A 52 -10.83 27.37 12.93
N HIS A 53 -9.89 27.93 12.16
CA HIS A 53 -10.15 29.13 11.37
C HIS A 53 -11.30 28.94 10.39
N GLY A 54 -11.32 27.83 9.64
CA GLY A 54 -12.39 27.53 8.71
C GLY A 54 -13.75 27.32 9.40
N ALA A 55 -13.76 26.63 10.55
CA ALA A 55 -14.96 26.43 11.36
C ALA A 55 -15.50 27.76 11.91
N MET A 56 -14.62 28.65 12.39
CA MET A 56 -15.00 29.99 12.87
C MET A 56 -15.53 30.90 11.76
N ALA A 57 -15.10 30.69 10.51
CA ALA A 57 -15.68 31.35 9.34
C ALA A 57 -17.03 30.77 8.89
N GLY A 58 -17.54 29.73 9.58
CA GLY A 58 -18.82 29.08 9.28
C GLY A 58 -18.74 27.98 8.24
N TYR A 59 -17.54 27.54 7.83
CA TYR A 59 -17.40 26.38 6.95
C TYR A 59 -17.61 25.07 7.72
N THR A 60 -18.26 24.10 7.09
CA THR A 60 -18.54 22.77 7.67
C THR A 60 -18.35 21.69 6.62
N GLY A 61 -18.15 20.43 7.03
CA GLY A 61 -18.10 19.31 6.07
C GLY A 61 -16.81 19.25 5.23
N PHE A 62 -15.70 19.77 5.76
CA PHE A 62 -14.41 19.81 5.09
C PHE A 62 -13.30 19.23 5.98
N THR A 63 -12.20 18.79 5.36
CA THR A 63 -10.92 18.57 6.03
C THR A 63 -9.92 19.64 5.61
N SER A 64 -8.92 19.89 6.44
CA SER A 64 -7.80 20.77 6.10
C SER A 64 -6.58 19.92 5.74
N GLY A 65 -5.82 20.33 4.73
CA GLY A 65 -4.63 19.61 4.30
C GLY A 65 -3.74 20.42 3.36
N LEU A 66 -2.51 19.93 3.16
CA LEU A 66 -1.58 20.50 2.18
C LEU A 66 -1.87 19.93 0.78
N VAL A 67 -2.12 20.82 -0.18
CA VAL A 67 -2.19 20.50 -1.61
C VAL A 67 -1.15 21.33 -2.32
N ASN A 68 -0.17 20.69 -2.97
CA ASN A 68 0.95 21.37 -3.65
C ASN A 68 1.67 22.40 -2.75
N GLY A 69 1.85 22.08 -1.47
CA GLY A 69 2.51 22.94 -0.49
C GLY A 69 1.67 24.10 0.04
N ARG A 70 0.37 24.16 -0.28
CA ARG A 70 -0.56 25.20 0.22
C ARG A 70 -1.64 24.59 1.10
N GLN A 71 -1.95 25.24 2.21
CA GLN A 71 -3.04 24.85 3.09
C GLN A 71 -4.38 25.10 2.39
N THR A 72 -5.19 24.05 2.24
CA THR A 72 -6.46 24.11 1.49
C THR A 72 -7.56 23.38 2.25
N TYR A 73 -8.80 23.87 2.12
CA TYR A 73 -9.99 23.18 2.61
C TYR A 73 -10.54 22.25 1.53
N ILE A 74 -10.66 20.97 1.86
CA ILE A 74 -11.08 19.93 0.94
C ILE A 74 -12.42 19.36 1.42
N PRO A 75 -13.49 19.42 0.61
CA PRO A 75 -14.79 18.90 1.03
C PRO A 75 -14.84 17.37 1.01
N PHE A 76 -15.65 16.77 1.89
CA PHE A 76 -15.67 15.31 2.09
C PHE A 76 -15.98 14.50 0.84
N TYR A 77 -16.90 14.96 -0.01
CA TYR A 77 -17.27 14.25 -1.25
C TYR A 77 -16.07 14.02 -2.18
N ARG A 78 -15.07 14.91 -2.14
CA ARG A 78 -13.87 14.80 -2.97
C ARG A 78 -12.82 13.85 -2.37
N ILE A 79 -12.77 13.74 -1.05
CA ILE A 79 -11.78 12.91 -0.33
C ILE A 79 -12.13 11.43 -0.46
N ILE A 80 -13.42 11.10 -0.38
CA ILE A 80 -13.88 9.71 -0.42
C ILE A 80 -13.91 9.13 -1.83
N GLU A 81 -13.91 9.98 -2.87
CA GLU A 81 -14.03 9.58 -4.27
C GLU A 81 -12.85 8.72 -4.75
N LYS A 82 -11.62 9.06 -4.35
CA LYS A 82 -10.40 8.40 -4.85
C LYS A 82 -9.35 8.27 -3.76
N ARG A 83 -8.75 7.07 -3.65
CA ARG A 83 -7.55 6.83 -2.84
C ARG A 83 -6.29 7.07 -3.67
N ASN A 84 -5.25 7.63 -3.05
CA ASN A 84 -3.96 7.78 -3.68
C ASN A 84 -3.24 6.42 -3.77
N GLY A 85 -2.99 5.96 -4.99
CA GLY A 85 -2.21 4.74 -5.25
C GLY A 85 -0.79 5.09 -5.68
N VAL A 86 0.16 4.23 -5.32
CA VAL A 86 1.54 4.37 -5.81
C VAL A 86 1.56 4.10 -7.31
N VAL A 87 2.11 5.03 -8.09
CA VAL A 87 2.27 4.87 -9.53
C VAL A 87 3.57 4.11 -9.80
N ILE A 88 3.44 2.87 -10.28
CA ILE A 88 4.57 1.93 -10.52
C ILE A 88 5.50 2.43 -11.63
N THR A 89 5.02 3.29 -12.53
CA THR A 89 5.85 3.85 -13.62
C THR A 89 6.62 5.10 -13.23
N ASP A 90 6.41 5.65 -12.02
CA ASP A 90 7.01 6.91 -11.61
C ASP A 90 8.44 6.76 -11.07
N ARG A 91 9.19 7.87 -11.08
CA ARG A 91 10.58 7.96 -10.62
C ARG A 91 10.75 7.52 -9.17
N MET A 92 9.78 7.77 -8.30
CA MET A 92 9.85 7.34 -6.90
C MET A 92 9.83 5.82 -6.79
N TRP A 93 8.98 5.15 -7.58
CA TRP A 93 8.95 3.69 -7.65
C TRP A 93 10.23 3.13 -8.28
N ALA A 94 10.75 3.76 -9.34
CA ALA A 94 12.02 3.36 -9.94
C ALA A 94 13.20 3.47 -8.95
N ARG A 95 13.23 4.51 -8.09
CA ARG A 95 14.22 4.62 -7.00
C ARG A 95 14.08 3.49 -5.99
N LEU A 96 12.85 3.13 -5.63
CA LEU A 96 12.58 2.01 -4.74
C LEU A 96 13.14 0.72 -5.35
N LEU A 97 12.81 0.39 -6.60
CA LEU A 97 13.33 -0.79 -7.31
C LEU A 97 14.87 -0.79 -7.39
N SER A 98 15.48 0.35 -7.70
CA SER A 98 16.94 0.49 -7.76
C SER A 98 17.61 0.31 -6.39
N SER A 99 16.93 0.65 -5.29
CA SER A 99 17.47 0.50 -3.94
C SER A 99 17.37 -0.93 -3.40
N THR A 100 16.31 -1.65 -3.79
CA THR A 100 16.04 -3.01 -3.31
C THR A 100 16.59 -4.08 -4.24
N ASN A 101 17.07 -3.72 -5.44
CA ASN A 101 17.43 -4.63 -6.52
C ASN A 101 16.34 -5.66 -6.85
N GLN A 102 15.08 -5.33 -6.55
CA GLN A 102 13.94 -6.22 -6.84
C GLN A 102 13.61 -6.14 -8.34
N PRO A 103 13.29 -7.27 -8.99
CA PRO A 103 12.88 -7.27 -10.38
C PRO A 103 11.59 -6.44 -10.53
N SER A 104 11.50 -5.66 -11.60
CA SER A 104 10.29 -4.90 -11.88
C SER A 104 9.14 -5.85 -12.19
N PHE A 105 8.07 -5.82 -11.39
CA PHE A 105 6.85 -6.61 -11.59
C PHE A 105 5.98 -6.13 -12.77
N LEU A 106 6.58 -5.44 -13.75
CA LEU A 106 5.93 -5.23 -15.05
C LEU A 106 5.87 -6.62 -15.70
N CYS A 107 4.79 -7.34 -15.44
CA CYS A 107 4.44 -8.53 -16.19
C CYS A 107 4.51 -8.14 -17.66
N LEU A 108 5.48 -8.74 -18.36
CA LEU A 108 5.66 -8.70 -19.79
C LEU A 108 4.36 -9.24 -20.43
N LYS A 109 3.35 -8.40 -20.54
CA LYS A 109 2.18 -8.68 -21.36
C LYS A 109 2.41 -8.14 -22.77
N ASP A 110 3.63 -8.35 -23.29
CA ASP A 110 4.05 -8.02 -24.65
C ASP A 110 4.95 -9.11 -25.25
N SER A 111 4.90 -10.35 -24.75
CA SER A 111 5.50 -11.47 -25.46
C SER A 111 4.71 -12.75 -25.22
N ILE A 112 3.82 -13.06 -26.16
CA ILE A 112 3.54 -14.38 -26.77
C ILE A 112 2.20 -14.25 -27.53
N GLU A 113 2.34 -14.25 -28.87
CA GLU A 113 1.43 -14.75 -29.93
C GLU A 113 0.04 -14.09 -30.04
N ASP A 114 -0.23 -13.36 -31.14
CA ASP A 114 -0.65 -14.01 -32.38
C ASP A 114 0.11 -13.47 -33.61
N THR A 115 1.21 -14.13 -33.96
CA THR A 115 1.61 -14.27 -35.36
C THR A 115 0.75 -15.42 -35.90
N GLY A 116 -0.47 -15.09 -36.30
CA GLY A 116 -1.41 -15.99 -36.95
C GLY A 116 -1.81 -15.35 -38.26
N ASP A 117 -1.13 -15.74 -39.33
CA ASP A 117 -1.44 -15.34 -40.69
C ASP A 117 -2.88 -15.78 -41.01
N GLU A 118 -3.81 -14.82 -41.13
CA GLU A 118 -5.12 -15.10 -41.72
C GLU A 118 -4.96 -15.34 -43.22
N GLU A 119 -4.81 -16.62 -43.51
CA GLU A 119 -4.83 -17.25 -44.82
C GLU A 119 -6.15 -16.93 -45.54
N GLN A 120 -6.02 -16.11 -46.58
CA GLN A 120 -6.77 -16.14 -47.84
C GLN A 120 -8.28 -16.46 -47.74
N SER A 121 -9.04 -15.37 -47.83
CA SER A 121 -10.44 -15.33 -48.27
C SER A 121 -10.79 -16.46 -49.25
N ASN A 122 -11.64 -17.38 -48.76
CA ASN A 122 -12.32 -18.45 -49.49
C ASN A 122 -12.64 -18.07 -50.95
N GLN A 123 -11.84 -18.57 -51.89
CA GLN A 123 -12.27 -18.87 -53.25
C GLN A 123 -12.40 -20.38 -53.36
N LEU A 124 -13.42 -20.84 -54.08
CA LEU A 124 -13.76 -22.23 -54.45
C LEU A 124 -14.71 -22.98 -53.51
N LEU A 125 -15.99 -22.61 -53.59
CA LEU A 125 -17.04 -23.64 -53.73
C LEU A 125 -17.32 -23.81 -55.21
N GLU A 126 -16.51 -24.63 -55.87
CA GLU A 126 -16.85 -25.22 -57.17
C GLU A 126 -17.70 -26.48 -56.94
N ASN A 127 -18.58 -26.76 -57.91
CA ASN A 127 -19.40 -27.97 -58.13
C ASN A 127 -20.83 -27.86 -57.56
N GLY A 128 -21.90 -27.70 -58.33
CA GLY A 128 -22.13 -27.72 -59.77
C GLY A 128 -23.62 -28.00 -60.02
N HIS A 129 -24.20 -27.44 -61.09
CA HIS A 129 -25.44 -28.01 -61.65
C HIS A 129 -25.42 -27.95 -63.17
N CYS A 130 -25.55 -29.14 -63.74
CA CYS A 130 -25.80 -29.42 -65.15
C CYS A 130 -27.24 -29.03 -65.53
N GLY A 131 -27.47 -28.61 -66.78
CA GLY A 131 -28.80 -28.41 -67.36
C GLY A 131 -28.81 -27.35 -68.43
#